data_AF-A0A0T0MHT5-F1
#
_entry.id   AF-A0A0T0MHT5-F1
#
_cell.length_a   1.000
_cell.length_b   1.000
_cell.length_c   1.000
_cell.angle_alpha   90.00
_cell.angle_beta   90.00
_cell.angle_gamma   90.00
#
_symmetry.space_group_name_H-M   'P 1'
#
loop_
_entity.id
_entity.type
_entity.pdbx_description
1 polymer ?
#
loop_
_entity_poly.entity_id
_entity_poly.type
_entity_poly.pdbx_seq_one_letter_code
_entity_poly.pdbx_strand_id
1 'polypeptide(L)'
;MSPTSTTLTAPEPAVTPSRRRRTAVGVTAFLACAIPVVFTVNLARMLVTGVEPDHRFHQATGQGLILCALWLGALIPLVRAAWSGRRPSTAAGLMHLAFAGSGVVCAAVAPGGGAPLLIGVIVITGALLWLAMPLRPQLRGRVRLDPFLAPLALALAAFLTPYALDQLALQNLATTGHHSQNPHLFDMAWTSVTLIVLAALAALLPAARSLVAWVAVSCLGFGVAGLAFGEGTTWSLLALAFGVVSAVAAWMQRRNPVQPSTEQRGI
;
A
#
# COMPACT_ATOMS: atom_id res chain seq x y z
N MET A 1 36.51 -20.46 -23.39
CA MET A 1 35.57 -19.95 -22.38
C MET A 1 34.27 -20.71 -22.52
N SER A 2 33.97 -21.62 -21.60
CA SER A 2 32.73 -22.39 -21.64
C SER A 2 31.56 -21.52 -21.15
N PRO A 3 30.43 -21.46 -21.86
CA PRO A 3 29.26 -20.73 -21.38
C PRO A 3 28.77 -21.38 -20.08
N THR A 4 28.85 -20.65 -18.98
CA THR A 4 28.30 -21.09 -17.69
C THR A 4 26.79 -21.10 -17.80
N SER A 5 26.20 -22.26 -18.06
CA SER A 5 24.76 -22.45 -18.08
C SER A 5 24.13 -21.89 -16.80
N THR A 6 23.26 -20.90 -16.97
CA THR A 6 22.50 -20.31 -15.89
C THR A 6 21.53 -21.37 -15.38
N THR A 7 21.92 -22.12 -14.35
CA THR A 7 21.00 -23.00 -13.64
C THR A 7 19.83 -22.18 -13.11
N LEU A 8 18.72 -22.20 -13.83
CA LEU A 8 17.44 -21.67 -13.37
C LEU A 8 17.07 -22.46 -12.10
N THR A 9 17.09 -21.80 -10.95
CA THR A 9 16.62 -22.41 -9.71
C THR A 9 15.15 -22.77 -9.91
N ALA A 10 14.85 -24.07 -9.87
CA ALA A 10 13.48 -24.54 -10.04
C ALA A 10 12.56 -23.87 -9.00
N PRO A 11 11.33 -23.48 -9.36
CA PRO A 11 10.40 -22.88 -8.42
C PRO A 11 10.19 -23.81 -7.22
N GLU A 12 10.24 -23.24 -6.01
CA GLU A 12 9.98 -23.97 -4.76
C GLU A 12 8.63 -24.71 -4.89
N PRO A 13 8.59 -26.04 -4.69
CA PRO A 13 7.38 -26.81 -4.90
C PRO A 13 6.27 -26.32 -3.95
N ALA A 14 5.05 -26.20 -4.48
CA ALA A 14 3.91 -25.78 -3.68
C ALA A 14 3.62 -26.79 -2.56
N VAL A 15 3.38 -26.30 -1.35
CA VAL A 15 3.00 -27.13 -0.21
C VAL A 15 1.48 -27.27 -0.19
N THR A 16 0.94 -28.47 -0.31
CA THR A 16 -0.52 -28.70 -0.22
C THR A 16 -1.02 -28.34 1.19
N PRO A 17 -1.81 -27.26 1.38
CA PRO A 17 -2.25 -26.88 2.72
C PRO A 17 -3.29 -27.87 3.25
N SER A 18 -3.19 -28.24 4.53
CA SER A 18 -4.19 -29.08 5.19
C SER A 18 -5.57 -28.41 5.20
N ARG A 19 -6.65 -29.21 5.33
CA ARG A 19 -8.04 -28.69 5.38
C ARG A 19 -8.21 -27.64 6.46
N ARG A 20 -7.71 -27.89 7.67
CA ARG A 20 -7.75 -26.94 8.80
C ARG A 20 -7.06 -25.62 8.45
N ARG A 21 -5.89 -25.68 7.80
CA ARG A 21 -5.16 -24.48 7.38
C ARG A 21 -5.89 -23.71 6.29
N ARG A 22 -6.51 -24.38 5.31
CA ARG A 22 -7.36 -23.72 4.30
C ARG A 22 -8.56 -23.01 4.94
N THR A 23 -9.23 -23.65 5.91
CA THR A 23 -10.32 -23.02 6.67
C THR A 23 -9.82 -21.77 7.41
N ALA A 24 -8.67 -21.86 8.10
CA ALA A 24 -8.08 -20.71 8.80
C ALA A 24 -7.76 -19.55 7.83
N VAL A 25 -7.16 -19.85 6.66
CA VAL A 25 -6.92 -18.84 5.62
C VAL A 25 -8.23 -18.24 5.13
N GLY A 26 -9.26 -19.05 4.85
CA GLY A 26 -10.55 -18.56 4.38
C GLY A 26 -11.23 -17.61 5.37
N VAL A 27 -11.29 -17.99 6.65
CA VAL A 27 -11.89 -17.16 7.72
C VAL A 27 -11.10 -15.86 7.92
N THR A 28 -9.78 -15.94 8.05
CA THR A 28 -8.95 -14.75 8.28
C THR A 28 -8.92 -13.83 7.07
N ALA A 29 -8.92 -14.37 5.84
CA ALA A 29 -9.06 -13.59 4.62
C ALA A 29 -10.41 -12.87 4.55
N PHE A 30 -11.51 -13.56 4.89
CA PHE A 30 -12.83 -12.95 4.96
C PHE A 30 -12.85 -11.77 5.94
N LEU A 31 -12.37 -11.98 7.17
CA LEU A 31 -12.31 -10.93 8.19
C LEU A 31 -11.44 -9.74 7.76
N ALA A 32 -10.25 -10.00 7.21
CA ALA A 32 -9.33 -8.97 6.76
C ALA A 32 -9.86 -8.16 5.55
N CYS A 33 -10.66 -8.80 4.68
CA CYS A 33 -11.17 -8.15 3.46
C CYS A 33 -12.58 -7.55 3.65
N ALA A 34 -13.32 -7.91 4.69
CA ALA A 34 -14.70 -7.46 4.89
C ALA A 34 -14.79 -5.93 5.01
N ILE A 35 -13.99 -5.33 5.89
CA ILE A 35 -14.00 -3.88 6.12
C ILE A 35 -13.67 -3.08 4.86
N PRO A 36 -12.54 -3.31 4.15
CA PRO A 36 -12.22 -2.52 2.96
C PRO A 36 -13.29 -2.66 1.89
N VAL A 37 -13.88 -3.84 1.72
CA VAL A 37 -14.95 -4.08 0.74
C VAL A 37 -16.21 -3.29 1.10
N VAL A 38 -16.68 -3.38 2.36
CA VAL A 38 -17.89 -2.66 2.80
C VAL A 38 -17.69 -1.15 2.70
N PHE A 39 -16.54 -0.64 3.14
CA PHE A 39 -16.18 0.77 3.01
C PHE A 39 -16.24 1.21 1.55
N THR A 40 -15.60 0.46 0.66
CA THR A 40 -15.54 0.78 -0.77
C THR A 40 -16.90 0.83 -1.42
N VAL A 41 -17.77 -0.15 -1.14
CA VAL A 41 -19.12 -0.17 -1.68
C VAL A 41 -19.90 1.07 -1.23
N ASN A 42 -19.78 1.44 0.05
CA ASN A 42 -20.48 2.62 0.56
C ASN A 42 -19.94 3.92 -0.06
N LEU A 43 -18.61 4.06 -0.19
CA LEU A 43 -17.98 5.26 -0.74
C LEU A 43 -18.20 5.40 -2.24
N ALA A 44 -18.13 4.28 -2.99
CA ALA A 44 -18.49 4.27 -4.40
C ALA A 44 -19.96 4.70 -4.59
N ARG A 45 -20.87 4.23 -3.73
CA ARG A 45 -22.25 4.71 -3.73
C ARG A 45 -22.32 6.20 -3.47
N MET A 46 -21.66 6.72 -2.42
CA MET A 46 -21.69 8.15 -2.09
C MET A 46 -21.18 9.03 -3.24
N LEU A 47 -20.08 8.62 -3.90
CA LEU A 47 -19.55 9.28 -5.08
C LEU A 47 -20.55 9.30 -6.23
N VAL A 48 -21.18 8.15 -6.52
CA VAL A 48 -22.15 8.02 -7.62
C VAL A 48 -23.43 8.82 -7.35
N THR A 49 -23.94 8.79 -6.12
CA THR A 49 -25.15 9.52 -5.74
C THR A 49 -24.90 10.98 -5.41
N GLY A 50 -23.64 11.39 -5.29
CA GLY A 50 -23.25 12.74 -4.90
C GLY A 50 -23.55 13.08 -3.43
N VAL A 51 -23.65 12.08 -2.55
CA VAL A 51 -23.87 12.29 -1.11
C VAL A 51 -22.58 12.87 -0.51
N GLU A 52 -22.74 13.93 0.30
CA GLU A 52 -21.62 14.72 0.84
C GLU A 52 -20.70 15.27 -0.26
N PRO A 53 -21.20 16.20 -1.11
CA PRO A 53 -20.43 16.71 -2.25
C PRO A 53 -19.09 17.31 -1.86
N ASP A 54 -19.02 17.94 -0.68
CA ASP A 54 -17.80 18.55 -0.14
C ASP A 54 -16.75 17.51 0.31
N HIS A 55 -17.12 16.23 0.39
CA HIS A 55 -16.24 15.13 0.79
C HIS A 55 -15.79 14.27 -0.40
N ARG A 56 -16.18 14.58 -1.64
CA ARG A 56 -15.89 13.74 -2.82
C ARG A 56 -14.41 13.47 -3.03
N PHE A 57 -13.55 14.46 -2.79
CA PHE A 57 -12.11 14.25 -2.86
C PHE A 57 -11.64 13.18 -1.85
N HIS A 58 -12.06 13.31 -0.59
CA HIS A 58 -11.76 12.34 0.47
C HIS A 58 -12.32 10.94 0.13
N GLN A 59 -13.57 10.87 -0.34
CA GLN A 59 -14.24 9.64 -0.74
C GLN A 59 -13.60 8.94 -1.95
N ALA A 60 -12.98 9.69 -2.86
CA ALA A 60 -12.26 9.12 -3.99
C ALA A 60 -10.86 8.62 -3.59
N THR A 61 -10.28 9.21 -2.56
CA THR A 61 -8.86 9.07 -2.26
C THR A 61 -8.59 8.40 -0.92
N GLY A 62 -8.32 9.17 0.15
CA GLY A 62 -7.84 8.66 1.43
C GLY A 62 -8.90 7.97 2.27
N GLN A 63 -10.10 8.51 2.42
CA GLN A 63 -11.22 7.72 2.98
C GLN A 63 -11.64 6.58 2.04
N GLY A 64 -11.16 6.64 0.79
CA GLY A 64 -11.83 6.27 -0.42
C GLY A 64 -11.34 5.04 -1.18
N LEU A 65 -11.54 5.12 -2.49
CA LEU A 65 -11.18 4.09 -3.45
C LEU A 65 -9.67 3.83 -3.49
N ILE A 66 -8.82 4.85 -3.33
CA ILE A 66 -7.36 4.68 -3.34
C ILE A 66 -6.89 3.94 -2.10
N LEU A 67 -7.31 4.34 -0.90
CA LEU A 67 -6.95 3.63 0.33
C LEU A 67 -7.41 2.17 0.28
N CYS A 68 -8.63 1.91 -0.20
CA CYS A 68 -9.08 0.53 -0.40
C CYS A 68 -8.19 -0.22 -1.41
N ALA A 69 -7.85 0.40 -2.54
CA ALA A 69 -7.01 -0.25 -3.54
C ALA A 69 -5.64 -0.62 -2.96
N LEU A 70 -5.06 0.24 -2.11
CA LEU A 70 -3.83 -0.08 -1.38
C LEU A 70 -4.04 -1.21 -0.37
N TRP A 71 -5.15 -1.18 0.37
CA TRP A 71 -5.48 -2.19 1.37
C TRP A 71 -5.69 -3.59 0.73
N LEU A 72 -6.59 -3.68 -0.24
CA LEU A 72 -6.86 -4.93 -0.97
C LEU A 72 -5.68 -5.34 -1.84
N GLY A 73 -4.96 -4.39 -2.42
CA GLY A 73 -3.74 -4.62 -3.18
C GLY A 73 -2.65 -5.29 -2.34
N ALA A 74 -2.59 -4.99 -1.04
CA ALA A 74 -1.73 -5.67 -0.09
C ALA A 74 -2.26 -7.05 0.33
N LEU A 75 -3.56 -7.18 0.59
CA LEU A 75 -4.16 -8.42 1.12
C LEU A 75 -4.33 -9.53 0.08
N ILE A 76 -4.88 -9.21 -1.10
CA ILE A 76 -5.26 -10.20 -2.11
C ILE A 76 -4.08 -11.07 -2.55
N PRO A 77 -2.87 -10.54 -2.82
CA PRO A 77 -1.72 -11.37 -3.17
C PRO A 77 -1.31 -12.32 -2.04
N LEU A 78 -1.42 -11.90 -0.78
CA LEU A 78 -1.13 -12.75 0.39
C LEU A 78 -2.13 -13.89 0.50
N VAL A 79 -3.44 -13.58 0.41
CA VAL A 79 -4.52 -14.57 0.46
C VAL A 79 -4.38 -15.59 -0.67
N ARG A 80 -4.15 -15.12 -1.91
CA ARG A 80 -3.97 -16.00 -3.08
C ARG A 80 -2.77 -16.93 -2.91
N ALA A 81 -1.64 -16.41 -2.42
CA ALA A 81 -0.46 -17.22 -2.16
C ALA A 81 -0.74 -18.29 -1.09
N ALA A 82 -1.29 -17.87 0.05
CA ALA A 82 -1.63 -18.75 1.17
C ALA A 82 -2.60 -19.86 0.78
N TRP A 83 -3.65 -19.52 0.02
CA TRP A 83 -4.64 -20.47 -0.48
C TRP A 83 -4.02 -21.52 -1.41
N SER A 84 -3.10 -21.06 -2.29
CA SER A 84 -2.38 -21.93 -3.21
C SER A 84 -1.22 -22.72 -2.57
N GLY A 85 -0.95 -22.53 -1.28
CA GLY A 85 0.18 -23.19 -0.62
C GLY A 85 1.54 -22.67 -1.08
N ARG A 86 1.58 -21.46 -1.64
CA ARG A 86 2.80 -20.83 -2.17
C ARG A 86 3.27 -19.72 -1.25
N ARG A 87 4.55 -19.39 -1.36
CA ARG A 87 5.14 -18.23 -0.71
C ARG A 87 4.67 -16.95 -1.42
N PRO A 88 4.09 -15.98 -0.71
CA PRO A 88 3.84 -14.66 -1.27
C PRO A 88 5.15 -13.93 -1.58
N SER A 89 5.09 -12.99 -2.53
CA SER A 89 6.23 -12.14 -2.87
C SER A 89 6.61 -11.23 -1.69
N THR A 90 7.90 -10.88 -1.60
CA THR A 90 8.40 -9.91 -0.62
C THR A 90 7.70 -8.56 -0.76
N ALA A 91 7.46 -8.09 -1.99
CA ALA A 91 6.71 -6.86 -2.26
C ALA A 91 5.31 -6.88 -1.63
N ALA A 92 4.54 -7.97 -1.77
CA ALA A 92 3.21 -8.08 -1.17
C ALA A 92 3.26 -8.04 0.37
N GLY A 93 4.22 -8.75 0.97
CA GLY A 93 4.43 -8.71 2.42
C GLY A 93 4.79 -7.30 2.92
N LEU A 94 5.70 -6.63 2.22
CA LEU A 94 6.13 -5.26 2.54
C LEU A 94 5.00 -4.24 2.34
N MET A 95 4.19 -4.38 1.30
CA MET A 95 3.04 -3.50 1.06
C MET A 95 2.03 -3.59 2.21
N HIS A 96 1.72 -4.80 2.68
CA HIS A 96 0.83 -5.00 3.83
C HIS A 96 1.40 -4.41 5.12
N LEU A 97 2.70 -4.63 5.38
CA LEU A 97 3.35 -4.08 6.56
C LEU A 97 3.48 -2.55 6.51
N ALA A 98 3.77 -1.98 5.34
CA ALA A 98 3.77 -0.53 5.13
C ALA A 98 2.39 0.05 5.41
N PHE A 99 1.34 -0.52 4.79
CA PHE A 99 -0.04 -0.09 5.01
C PHE A 99 -0.43 -0.14 6.50
N ALA A 100 -0.28 -1.30 7.15
CA ALA A 100 -0.65 -1.43 8.56
C ALA A 100 0.23 -0.57 9.49
N GLY A 101 1.54 -0.53 9.25
CA GLY A 101 2.50 0.22 10.06
C GLY A 101 2.30 1.72 9.98
N SER A 102 2.09 2.27 8.78
CA SER A 102 1.74 3.67 8.57
C SER A 102 0.44 4.03 9.29
N GLY A 103 -0.55 3.12 9.27
CA GLY A 103 -1.82 3.32 9.98
C GLY A 103 -1.65 3.38 11.49
N VAL A 104 -0.85 2.49 12.06
CA VAL A 104 -0.48 2.52 13.50
C VAL A 104 0.18 3.85 13.87
N VAL A 105 1.13 4.33 13.06
CA VAL A 105 1.79 5.62 13.31
C VAL A 105 0.78 6.76 13.27
N CYS A 106 -0.05 6.83 12.24
CA CYS A 106 -1.06 7.87 12.11
C CYS A 106 -2.08 7.84 13.27
N ALA A 107 -2.52 6.65 13.70
CA ALA A 107 -3.53 6.50 14.76
C ALA A 107 -2.96 6.83 16.14
N ALA A 108 -1.64 6.64 16.34
CA ALA A 108 -0.95 7.10 17.54
C ALA A 108 -0.86 8.64 17.60
N VAL A 109 -0.76 9.31 16.46
CA VAL A 109 -0.66 10.78 16.37
C VAL A 109 -2.03 11.46 16.39
N ALA A 110 -3.06 10.84 15.78
CA ALA A 110 -4.42 11.35 15.72
C ALA A 110 -5.44 10.26 16.11
N PRO A 111 -5.65 10.02 17.42
CA PRO A 111 -6.47 8.90 17.91
C PRO A 111 -7.99 9.13 17.83
N GLY A 112 -8.45 10.28 17.33
CA GLY A 112 -9.86 10.63 17.19
C GLY A 112 -10.64 9.75 16.21
N GLY A 113 -11.98 9.89 16.18
CA GLY A 113 -12.85 9.24 15.21
C GLY A 113 -12.83 7.70 15.19
N GLY A 114 -12.28 7.05 16.23
CA GLY A 114 -12.15 5.59 16.28
C GLY A 114 -10.98 5.03 15.48
N ALA A 115 -10.04 5.87 15.01
CA ALA A 115 -8.86 5.42 14.26
C ALA A 115 -8.05 4.30 14.98
N PRO A 116 -7.79 4.35 16.30
CA PRO A 116 -7.10 3.26 17.00
C PRO A 116 -7.86 1.93 16.97
N LEU A 117 -9.19 1.97 17.06
CA LEU A 117 -10.03 0.77 16.99
C LEU A 117 -9.98 0.16 15.59
N LEU A 118 -10.14 0.99 14.54
CA LEU A 118 -10.01 0.57 13.15
C LEU A 118 -8.65 -0.10 12.92
N ILE A 119 -7.56 0.58 13.24
CA ILE A 119 -6.21 0.04 13.07
C ILE A 119 -6.00 -1.23 13.89
N GLY A 120 -6.53 -1.32 15.11
CA GLY A 120 -6.51 -2.54 15.90
C GLY A 120 -7.12 -3.72 15.16
N VAL A 121 -8.31 -3.54 14.57
CA VAL A 121 -8.97 -4.59 13.76
C VAL A 121 -8.12 -4.97 12.54
N ILE A 122 -7.55 -4.01 11.83
CA ILE A 122 -6.71 -4.25 10.65
C ILE A 122 -5.45 -5.04 11.01
N VAL A 123 -4.74 -4.62 12.05
CA VAL A 123 -3.51 -5.28 12.51
C VAL A 123 -3.81 -6.69 13.00
N ILE A 124 -4.87 -6.89 13.79
CA ILE A 124 -5.25 -8.21 14.31
C ILE A 124 -5.63 -9.15 13.17
N THR A 125 -6.53 -8.74 12.27
CA THR A 125 -6.96 -9.59 11.16
C THR A 125 -5.83 -9.89 10.18
N GLY A 126 -4.96 -8.90 9.90
CA GLY A 126 -3.74 -9.10 9.13
C GLY A 126 -2.77 -10.07 9.80
N ALA A 127 -2.53 -9.94 11.10
CA ALA A 127 -1.67 -10.86 11.86
C ALA A 127 -2.21 -12.30 11.85
N LEU A 128 -3.53 -12.47 12.02
CA LEU A 128 -4.18 -13.77 11.93
C LEU A 128 -4.02 -14.39 10.54
N LEU A 129 -4.15 -13.60 9.47
CA LEU A 129 -3.88 -14.08 8.11
C LEU A 129 -2.43 -14.56 7.97
N TRP A 130 -1.45 -13.77 8.45
CA TRP A 130 -0.03 -14.15 8.43
C TRP A 130 0.27 -15.44 9.22
N LEU A 131 -0.42 -15.66 10.34
CA LEU A 131 -0.34 -16.90 11.13
C LEU A 131 -0.96 -18.09 10.41
N ALA A 132 -2.04 -17.87 9.66
CA ALA A 132 -2.72 -18.91 8.89
C ALA A 132 -1.92 -19.34 7.64
N MET A 133 -1.03 -18.49 7.11
CA MET A 133 -0.29 -18.81 5.89
C MET A 133 0.67 -20.01 6.08
N PRO A 134 0.72 -20.94 5.10
CA PRO A 134 1.67 -22.05 5.13
C PRO A 134 3.13 -21.61 4.99
N LEU A 135 3.37 -20.59 4.15
CA LEU A 135 4.67 -20.01 3.89
C LEU A 135 4.56 -18.48 4.02
N ARG A 136 5.51 -17.86 4.72
CA ARG A 136 5.55 -16.40 4.94
C ARG A 136 6.40 -15.69 3.88
N PRO A 137 6.15 -14.40 3.58
CA PRO A 137 7.00 -13.61 2.70
C PRO A 137 8.42 -13.55 3.29
N GLN A 138 9.43 -13.58 2.43
CA GLN A 138 10.82 -13.40 2.84
C GLN A 138 11.11 -11.90 2.95
N LEU A 139 10.96 -11.35 4.15
CA LEU A 139 11.16 -9.92 4.40
C LEU A 139 12.63 -9.52 4.49
N ARG A 140 13.52 -10.50 4.74
CA ARG A 140 14.97 -10.26 4.76
C ARG A 140 15.46 -10.14 3.31
N GLY A 141 15.82 -8.94 2.91
CA GLY A 141 16.41 -8.64 1.61
C GLY A 141 17.66 -7.79 1.76
N ARG A 142 18.56 -7.85 0.78
CA ARG A 142 19.71 -6.94 0.73
C ARG A 142 19.21 -5.54 0.38
N VAL A 143 19.61 -4.56 1.18
CA VAL A 143 19.39 -3.15 0.86
C VAL A 143 20.32 -2.77 -0.29
N ARG A 144 19.75 -2.19 -1.34
CA ARG A 144 20.49 -1.64 -2.48
C ARG A 144 19.75 -0.40 -2.96
N LEU A 145 20.35 0.75 -2.67
CA LEU A 145 19.83 2.04 -3.10
C LEU A 145 19.78 2.11 -4.62
N ASP A 146 18.61 2.42 -5.16
CA ASP A 146 18.40 2.69 -6.58
C ASP A 146 18.62 4.20 -6.84
N PRO A 147 19.59 4.58 -7.69
CA PRO A 147 19.96 5.98 -7.88
C PRO A 147 18.87 6.83 -8.54
N PHE A 148 17.88 6.21 -9.20
CA PHE A 148 16.76 6.94 -9.81
C PHE A 148 15.56 6.99 -8.86
N LEU A 149 15.23 5.87 -8.21
CA LEU A 149 14.09 5.86 -7.30
C LEU A 149 14.36 6.60 -5.98
N ALA A 150 15.60 6.67 -5.52
CA ALA A 150 15.90 7.34 -4.26
C ALA A 150 15.60 8.87 -4.29
N PRO A 151 16.08 9.64 -5.30
CA PRO A 151 15.66 11.04 -5.44
C PRO A 151 14.15 11.20 -5.59
N LEU A 152 13.49 10.32 -6.36
CA LEU A 152 12.05 10.34 -6.53
C LEU A 152 11.31 10.11 -5.19
N ALA A 153 11.75 9.14 -4.39
CA ALA A 153 11.18 8.87 -3.08
C ALA A 153 11.36 10.04 -2.11
N LEU A 154 12.52 10.70 -2.13
CA LEU A 154 12.76 11.91 -1.33
C LEU A 154 11.87 13.09 -1.76
N ALA A 155 11.74 13.32 -3.07
CA ALA A 155 10.88 14.37 -3.60
C ALA A 155 9.40 14.12 -3.27
N LEU A 156 8.95 12.86 -3.40
CA LEU A 156 7.62 12.43 -2.96
C LEU A 156 7.41 12.63 -1.47
N ALA A 157 8.40 12.29 -0.64
CA ALA A 157 8.33 12.51 0.80
C ALA A 157 8.21 14.00 1.14
N ALA A 158 9.01 14.86 0.50
CA ALA A 158 8.95 16.30 0.67
C ALA A 158 7.58 16.88 0.26
N PHE A 159 6.95 16.32 -0.77
CA PHE A 159 5.62 16.73 -1.24
C PHE A 159 4.48 16.24 -0.33
N LEU A 160 4.48 14.96 0.05
CA LEU A 160 3.38 14.33 0.78
C LEU A 160 3.44 14.52 2.30
N THR A 161 4.62 14.77 2.88
CA THR A 161 4.76 14.93 4.34
C THR A 161 4.01 16.16 4.88
N PRO A 162 4.15 17.37 4.30
CA PRO A 162 3.41 18.53 4.77
C PRO A 162 1.89 18.30 4.70
N TYR A 163 1.42 17.66 3.62
CA TYR A 163 0.02 17.29 3.47
C TYR A 163 -0.42 16.32 4.57
N ALA A 164 0.31 15.24 4.81
CA ALA A 164 -0.04 14.27 5.87
C ALA A 164 -0.07 14.92 7.26
N LEU A 165 0.88 15.82 7.57
CA LEU A 165 0.91 16.55 8.84
C LEU A 165 -0.28 17.48 9.01
N ASP A 166 -0.65 18.22 7.96
CA ASP A 166 -1.81 19.11 7.97
C ASP A 166 -3.11 18.33 8.21
N GLN A 167 -3.29 17.20 7.51
CA GLN A 167 -4.45 16.33 7.69
C GLN A 167 -4.54 15.76 9.12
N LEU A 168 -3.43 15.33 9.73
CA LEU A 168 -3.41 14.88 11.13
C LEU A 168 -3.70 16.04 12.10
N ALA A 169 -3.18 17.23 11.84
CA ALA A 169 -3.44 18.41 12.65
C ALA A 169 -4.93 18.77 12.62
N LEU A 170 -5.54 18.83 11.43
CA LEU A 170 -6.97 19.06 11.26
C LEU A 170 -7.81 17.98 11.97
N GLN A 171 -7.41 16.70 11.88
CA GLN A 171 -8.09 15.62 12.57
C GLN A 171 -8.07 15.78 14.09
N ASN A 172 -6.96 16.26 14.65
CA ASN A 172 -6.83 16.51 16.09
C ASN A 172 -7.59 17.75 16.56
N LEU A 173 -7.76 18.75 15.69
CA LEU A 173 -8.57 19.94 15.99
C LEU A 173 -10.08 19.65 15.91
N ALA A 174 -10.48 18.62 15.18
CA ALA A 174 -11.86 18.15 15.09
C ALA A 174 -12.29 17.47 16.40
N THR A 175 -12.62 18.27 17.40
CA THR A 175 -13.07 17.80 18.73
C THR A 175 -14.57 17.53 18.81
N THR A 176 -15.37 18.11 17.91
CA THR A 176 -16.83 17.95 17.84
C THR A 176 -17.31 17.82 16.39
N GLY A 177 -18.57 17.43 16.22
CA GLY A 177 -19.22 17.37 14.90
C GLY A 177 -18.81 16.17 14.05
N HIS A 178 -19.12 16.24 12.75
CA HIS A 178 -18.92 15.13 11.81
C HIS A 178 -17.45 14.68 11.73
N HIS A 179 -16.51 15.63 11.67
CA HIS A 179 -15.07 15.34 11.56
C HIS A 179 -14.46 14.69 12.81
N SER A 180 -15.09 14.81 13.98
CA SER A 180 -14.61 14.12 15.19
C SER A 180 -15.09 12.66 15.27
N GLN A 181 -16.17 12.33 14.57
CA GLN A 181 -16.77 10.99 14.51
C GLN A 181 -16.35 10.20 13.28
N ASN A 182 -15.95 10.88 12.20
CA ASN A 182 -15.52 10.29 10.94
C ASN A 182 -14.03 10.62 10.69
N PRO A 183 -13.10 9.68 10.86
CA PRO A 183 -11.65 9.93 10.84
C PRO A 183 -11.08 10.08 9.41
N HIS A 184 -11.80 10.70 8.48
CA HIS A 184 -11.38 10.73 7.08
C HIS A 184 -10.11 11.55 6.84
N LEU A 185 -9.83 12.57 7.67
CA LEU A 185 -8.57 13.31 7.59
C LEU A 185 -7.40 12.43 8.04
N PHE A 186 -7.62 11.58 9.06
CA PHE A 186 -6.67 10.52 9.39
C PHE A 186 -6.43 9.56 8.21
N ASP A 187 -7.47 9.18 7.47
CA ASP A 187 -7.34 8.27 6.32
C ASP A 187 -6.52 8.91 5.16
N MET A 188 -6.65 10.22 4.93
CA MET A 188 -5.83 10.97 3.97
C MET A 188 -4.35 10.97 4.36
N ALA A 189 -4.07 11.25 5.64
CA ALA A 189 -2.71 11.20 6.16
C ALA A 189 -2.13 9.80 6.07
N TRP A 190 -2.90 8.79 6.46
CA TRP A 190 -2.50 7.39 6.42
C TRP A 190 -2.15 6.93 5.00
N THR A 191 -2.98 7.28 4.02
CA THR A 191 -2.70 7.00 2.60
C THR A 191 -1.38 7.64 2.17
N SER A 192 -1.19 8.92 2.50
CA SER A 192 0.01 9.68 2.13
C SER A 192 1.29 9.09 2.75
N VAL A 193 1.27 8.77 4.05
CA VAL A 193 2.39 8.12 4.74
C VAL A 193 2.66 6.73 4.15
N THR A 194 1.62 5.97 3.80
CA THR A 194 1.77 4.68 3.12
C THR A 194 2.53 4.85 1.81
N LEU A 195 2.15 5.82 0.96
CA LEU A 195 2.82 6.06 -0.32
C LEU A 195 4.30 6.45 -0.15
N ILE A 196 4.62 7.28 0.85
CA ILE A 196 6.00 7.63 1.19
C ILE A 196 6.81 6.37 1.53
N VAL A 197 6.26 5.51 2.39
CA VAL A 197 6.92 4.25 2.79
C VAL A 197 7.07 3.30 1.59
N LEU A 198 6.06 3.16 0.74
CA LEU A 198 6.15 2.35 -0.48
C LEU A 198 7.23 2.86 -1.45
N ALA A 199 7.34 4.17 -1.64
CA ALA A 199 8.38 4.78 -2.48
C ALA A 199 9.78 4.52 -1.90
N ALA A 200 9.96 4.70 -0.59
CA ALA A 200 11.22 4.40 0.09
C ALA A 200 11.60 2.92 -0.02
N LEU A 201 10.65 2.01 0.20
CA LEU A 201 10.86 0.57 0.03
C LEU A 201 11.26 0.21 -1.39
N ALA A 202 10.59 0.78 -2.40
CA ALA A 202 10.93 0.56 -3.81
C ALA A 202 12.35 1.07 -4.14
N ALA A 203 12.77 2.19 -3.53
CA ALA A 203 14.11 2.75 -3.72
C ALA A 203 15.22 1.95 -3.02
N LEU A 204 14.92 1.33 -1.87
CA LEU A 204 15.92 0.66 -1.03
C LEU A 204 16.02 -0.84 -1.28
N LEU A 205 14.94 -1.48 -1.73
CA LEU A 205 14.84 -2.95 -1.80
C LEU A 205 14.52 -3.40 -3.23
N PRO A 206 15.45 -4.10 -3.92
CA PRO A 206 15.20 -4.62 -5.26
C PRO A 206 13.93 -5.48 -5.36
N ALA A 207 13.65 -6.29 -4.33
CA ALA A 207 12.48 -7.15 -4.25
C ALA A 207 11.15 -6.39 -4.08
N ALA A 208 11.19 -5.09 -3.81
CA ALA A 208 10.04 -4.21 -3.59
C ALA A 208 9.88 -3.16 -4.69
N ARG A 209 10.73 -3.16 -5.72
CA ARG A 209 10.71 -2.15 -6.80
C ARG A 209 9.37 -2.04 -7.51
N SER A 210 8.66 -3.16 -7.67
CA SER A 210 7.31 -3.16 -8.25
C SER A 210 6.29 -2.31 -7.47
N LEU A 211 6.56 -1.98 -6.20
CA LEU A 211 5.70 -1.10 -5.41
C LEU A 211 5.65 0.34 -5.95
N VAL A 212 6.63 0.77 -6.76
CA VAL A 212 6.58 2.09 -7.41
C VAL A 212 5.37 2.22 -8.36
N ALA A 213 4.85 1.11 -8.88
CA ALA A 213 3.62 1.13 -9.68
C ALA A 213 2.39 1.51 -8.83
N TRP A 214 2.33 1.11 -7.56
CA TRP A 214 1.25 1.50 -6.64
C TRP A 214 1.35 2.98 -6.27
N VAL A 215 2.58 3.48 -6.07
CA VAL A 215 2.83 4.93 -5.88
C VAL A 215 2.35 5.70 -7.11
N ALA A 216 2.72 5.26 -8.31
CA ALA A 216 2.31 5.90 -9.56
C ALA A 216 0.80 6.00 -9.71
N VAL A 217 0.08 4.88 -9.58
CA VAL A 217 -1.39 4.85 -9.73
C VAL A 217 -2.07 5.71 -8.67
N SER A 218 -1.57 5.70 -7.43
CA SER A 218 -2.18 6.47 -6.34
C SER A 218 -1.94 7.97 -6.51
N CYS A 219 -0.74 8.40 -6.88
CA CYS A 219 -0.44 9.82 -7.15
C CYS A 219 -1.22 10.34 -8.38
N LEU A 220 -1.35 9.53 -9.44
CA LEU A 220 -2.23 9.85 -10.56
C LEU A 220 -3.68 9.99 -10.10
N GLY A 221 -4.17 9.05 -9.29
CA GLY A 221 -5.51 9.09 -8.72
C GLY A 221 -5.76 10.34 -7.87
N PHE A 222 -4.83 10.72 -6.99
CA PHE A 222 -4.90 11.94 -6.20
C PHE A 222 -4.98 13.18 -7.09
N GLY A 223 -4.11 13.29 -8.08
CA GLY A 223 -4.08 14.44 -8.97
C GLY A 223 -5.32 14.57 -9.85
N VAL A 224 -5.82 13.46 -10.41
CA VAL A 224 -7.08 13.44 -11.18
C VAL A 224 -8.27 13.80 -10.28
N ALA A 225 -8.39 13.17 -9.11
CA ALA A 225 -9.47 13.46 -8.17
C ALA A 225 -9.44 14.92 -7.68
N GLY A 226 -8.24 15.44 -7.40
CA GLY A 226 -8.08 16.82 -6.96
C GLY A 226 -8.56 17.83 -8.01
N LEU A 227 -8.15 17.65 -9.27
CA LEU A 227 -8.66 18.49 -10.37
C LEU A 227 -10.17 18.33 -10.59
N ALA A 228 -10.69 17.10 -10.51
CA ALA A 228 -12.10 16.81 -10.76
C ALA A 228 -13.03 17.35 -9.66
N PHE A 229 -12.55 17.44 -8.42
CA PHE A 229 -13.35 17.86 -7.26
C PHE A 229 -12.97 19.23 -6.71
N GLY A 230 -12.15 20.01 -7.43
CA GLY A 230 -11.89 21.42 -7.11
C GLY A 230 -10.84 21.65 -6.03
N GLU A 231 -9.96 20.68 -5.77
CA GLU A 231 -8.80 20.87 -4.91
C GLU A 231 -7.77 21.81 -5.56
N GLY A 232 -6.82 22.30 -4.76
CA GLY A 232 -5.78 23.21 -5.22
C GLY A 232 -5.09 22.72 -6.50
N THR A 233 -5.18 23.50 -7.58
CA THR A 233 -4.69 23.12 -8.92
C THR A 233 -3.21 22.78 -8.90
N THR A 234 -2.38 23.61 -8.25
CA THR A 234 -0.94 23.38 -8.14
C THR A 234 -0.63 22.06 -7.45
N TRP A 235 -1.29 21.76 -6.32
CA TRP A 235 -1.08 20.51 -5.60
C TRP A 235 -1.50 19.30 -6.44
N SER A 236 -2.65 19.39 -7.11
CA SER A 236 -3.17 18.32 -7.95
C SER A 236 -2.27 18.03 -9.16
N LEU A 237 -1.75 19.08 -9.81
CA LEU A 237 -0.78 18.95 -10.91
C LEU A 237 0.55 18.34 -10.44
N LEU A 238 1.02 18.69 -9.23
CA LEU A 238 2.21 18.07 -8.66
C LEU A 238 1.99 16.58 -8.38
N ALA A 239 0.84 16.20 -7.82
CA ALA A 239 0.48 14.80 -7.62
C ALA A 239 0.44 14.03 -8.96
N LEU A 240 -0.15 14.61 -10.01
CA LEU A 240 -0.10 14.04 -11.36
C LEU A 240 1.34 13.87 -11.87
N ALA A 241 2.17 14.90 -11.74
CA ALA A 241 3.55 14.87 -12.21
C ALA A 241 4.34 13.75 -11.52
N PHE A 242 4.23 13.64 -10.19
CA PHE A 242 4.83 12.53 -9.44
C PHE A 242 4.29 11.17 -9.86
N GLY A 243 2.98 11.08 -10.15
CA GLY A 243 2.34 9.89 -10.69
C GLY A 243 2.93 9.46 -12.04
N VAL A 244 3.09 10.40 -12.98
CA VAL A 244 3.67 10.16 -14.30
C VAL A 244 5.14 9.74 -14.17
N VAL A 245 5.95 10.46 -13.40
CA VAL A 245 7.38 10.13 -13.21
C VAL A 245 7.53 8.73 -12.59
N SER A 246 6.71 8.40 -11.60
CA SER A 246 6.68 7.07 -10.98
C SER A 246 6.22 5.98 -11.96
N ALA A 247 5.27 6.26 -12.85
CA ALA A 247 4.81 5.33 -13.87
C ALA A 247 5.92 5.04 -14.90
N VAL A 248 6.65 6.08 -15.32
CA VAL A 248 7.82 5.94 -16.20
C VAL A 248 8.90 5.10 -15.51
N ALA A 249 9.19 5.36 -14.23
CA ALA A 249 10.14 4.56 -13.47
C ALA A 249 9.71 3.08 -13.35
N ALA A 250 8.43 2.84 -13.05
CA ALA A 250 7.84 1.50 -13.00
C ALA A 250 8.00 0.75 -14.34
N TRP A 251 7.79 1.45 -15.46
CA TRP A 251 7.92 0.89 -16.80
C TRP A 251 9.37 0.58 -17.16
N MET A 252 10.31 1.48 -16.84
CA MET A 252 11.75 1.26 -17.07
C MET A 252 12.25 0.03 -16.31
N GLN A 253 11.81 -0.15 -15.07
CA GLN A 253 12.17 -1.32 -14.26
C GLN A 253 11.67 -2.65 -14.84
N ARG A 254 10.51 -2.65 -15.50
CA ARG A 254 10.00 -3.85 -16.18
C ARG A 254 10.80 -4.19 -17.45
N ARG A 255 11.32 -3.17 -18.14
CA ARG A 255 12.13 -3.36 -19.36
C ARG A 255 13.56 -3.79 -19.08
N ASN A 256 14.11 -3.36 -17.95
CA ASN A 256 15.49 -3.64 -17.56
C ASN A 256 15.54 -4.46 -16.27
N PRO A 257 15.08 -5.73 -16.27
CA PRO A 257 15.19 -6.57 -15.09
C PRO A 257 16.66 -6.70 -14.72
N VAL A 258 17.01 -6.30 -13.48
CA VAL A 258 18.38 -6.47 -12.98
C VAL A 258 18.71 -7.96 -13.03
N GLN A 259 19.65 -8.33 -13.89
CA GLN A 259 20.13 -9.70 -13.92
C GLN A 259 20.76 -10.02 -12.56
N PRO A 260 20.45 -11.19 -11.96
CA PRO A 260 21.09 -11.61 -10.73
C PRO A 260 22.60 -11.67 -10.97
N SER A 261 23.38 -10.92 -10.19
CA SER A 261 24.84 -10.93 -10.33
C SER A 261 25.35 -12.35 -10.08
N THR A 262 26.17 -12.85 -11.01
CA THR A 262 26.75 -14.20 -10.99
C THR A 262 27.66 -14.47 -9.78
N GLU A 263 27.99 -13.43 -9.00
CA GLU A 263 28.81 -13.50 -7.79
C GLU A 263 28.18 -14.27 -6.60
N GLN A 264 26.91 -14.66 -6.65
CA GLN A 264 26.28 -15.41 -5.54
C GLN A 264 26.55 -16.92 -5.51
N ARG A 265 27.49 -17.47 -6.31
CA ARG A 265 27.75 -18.93 -6.37
C ARG A 265 28.97 -19.43 -5.58
N GLY A 266 29.64 -18.57 -4.82
CA GLY A 266 30.92 -18.91 -4.19
C GLY A 266 30.99 -18.66 -2.69
N ILE A 267 30.08 -19.24 -1.89
CA ILE A 267 30.31 -19.59 -0.47
C ILE A 267 29.50 -20.85 -0.16
#